data_AF-A0A534SDK6-F1
#
_entry.id   AF-A0A534SDK6-F1
#
_cell.length_a   1.000
_cell.length_b   1.000
_cell.length_c   1.000
_cell.angle_alpha   90.00
_cell.angle_beta   90.00
_cell.angle_gamma   90.00
#
_symmetry.space_group_name_H-M   'P 1'
#
loop_
_entity.id
_entity.type
_entity.pdbx_description
1 polymer ?
#
loop_
_entity_poly.entity_id
_entity_poly.type
_entity_poly.pdbx_seq_one_letter_code
_entity_poly.pdbx_strand_id
1 'polypeptide(L)'
;MGWLAAHHPGAFHVDLPGCAPVCSTRFTGATAAIQAWRGLRRRGERRAVILVSILKVVLVGLNTVVFASTAGAVGLFDERAAYRLCRLWARINVLICGVRVRTRRLAPLDPKAPYVFMSNHRSQLDVLAVIVALPEFQLRWVAKVELTRVPVFGWALRRTGHIIIDRSNTTQAVRSLRAAELRMRDGISVMIFPEGTRSTPGETLLRFKKGGFMTALGTGVPIVPMAVLHSDKVLPRGAWRVTPGEIEVVVGRPIPVAGVERDELIRRVRAFLLEHLPPGEIEIVVGRPIPVAGVERDELIRRVRAFLLEHLPPGEVETRRRVAQEAT
;
A
#
# COMPACT_ATOMS: atom_id res chain seq x y z
N MET A 1 35.55 30.72 64.52
CA MET A 1 36.84 30.53 63.83
C MET A 1 36.51 29.72 62.57
N GLY A 2 36.57 30.20 61.33
CA GLY A 2 37.48 31.20 60.73
C GLY A 2 38.88 30.60 60.71
N TRP A 3 39.64 30.45 59.61
CA TRP A 3 39.73 31.16 58.32
C TRP A 3 39.57 30.13 57.15
N LEU A 4 39.40 30.44 55.86
CA LEU A 4 39.29 31.72 55.12
C LEU A 4 38.31 31.55 53.91
N ALA A 5 38.37 32.48 52.95
CA ALA A 5 37.57 32.63 51.74
C ALA A 5 38.45 32.75 50.48
N ALA A 6 37.87 32.51 49.30
CA ALA A 6 38.29 33.13 48.04
C ALA A 6 37.08 33.29 47.10
N HIS A 7 36.64 34.53 46.88
CA HIS A 7 35.73 34.91 45.80
C HIS A 7 36.53 35.58 44.68
N HIS A 8 36.11 35.41 43.42
CA HIS A 8 36.56 36.28 42.32
C HIS A 8 35.36 36.94 41.63
N PRO A 9 35.06 38.21 41.94
CA PRO A 9 34.27 39.08 41.07
C PRO A 9 35.18 39.73 40.02
N GLY A 10 34.65 40.07 38.83
CA GLY A 10 35.50 40.60 37.76
C GLY A 10 34.82 41.05 36.46
N ALA A 11 33.55 41.47 36.52
CA ALA A 11 32.92 42.17 35.39
C ALA A 11 33.16 43.68 35.53
N PHE A 12 34.20 44.21 34.88
CA PHE A 12 34.44 45.66 34.81
C PHE A 12 33.41 46.31 33.89
N HIS A 13 32.46 47.05 34.48
CA HIS A 13 31.72 48.08 33.75
C HIS A 13 32.65 49.27 33.48
N VAL A 14 32.80 49.64 32.21
CA VAL A 14 33.44 50.89 31.79
C VAL A 14 32.38 51.74 31.11
N ASP A 15 31.73 52.60 31.89
CA ASP A 15 30.81 53.60 31.36
C ASP A 15 31.61 54.76 30.75
N LEU A 16 31.63 54.82 29.42
CA LEU A 16 32.14 55.97 28.67
C LEU A 16 30.99 56.96 28.43
N PRO A 17 30.99 58.16 29.05
CA PRO A 17 30.00 59.18 28.77
C PRO A 17 30.28 59.85 27.42
N GLY A 18 29.27 59.96 26.54
CA GLY A 18 29.33 60.89 25.40
C GLY A 18 29.18 60.32 23.98
N CYS A 19 28.72 59.09 23.79
CA CYS A 19 28.24 58.65 22.47
C CYS A 19 26.72 58.49 22.44
N ALA A 20 26.08 59.18 21.48
CA ALA A 20 24.65 59.06 21.19
C ALA A 20 24.27 57.60 20.89
N PRO A 21 23.01 57.19 21.13
CA PRO A 21 22.57 55.83 20.82
C PRO A 21 22.70 55.59 19.31
N VAL A 22 23.74 54.85 18.91
CA VAL A 22 23.86 54.33 17.54
C VAL A 22 22.61 53.49 17.30
N CYS A 23 21.76 54.00 16.42
CA CYS A 23 20.47 53.42 16.11
C CYS A 23 20.67 51.94 15.74
N SER A 24 20.23 51.04 16.61
CA SER A 24 20.16 49.61 16.31
C SER A 24 18.98 49.38 15.37
N THR A 25 19.10 49.87 14.13
CA THR A 25 18.29 49.45 13.00
C THR A 25 18.44 47.95 12.87
N ARG A 26 17.49 47.24 13.48
CA ARG A 26 17.45 45.78 13.45
C ARG A 26 17.57 45.31 12.00
N PHE A 27 18.39 44.30 11.76
CA PHE A 27 18.42 43.54 10.50
C PHE A 27 17.16 42.66 10.31
N THR A 28 15.97 43.23 10.62
CA THR A 28 14.64 42.63 10.38
C THR A 28 14.32 42.55 8.90
N GLY A 29 14.79 43.51 8.09
CA GLY A 29 14.55 43.54 6.64
C GLY A 29 15.11 42.31 5.91
N ALA A 30 16.36 41.95 6.17
CA ALA A 30 17.01 40.79 5.52
C ALA A 30 16.37 39.46 5.93
N THR A 31 16.04 39.28 7.21
CA THR A 31 15.37 38.07 7.70
C THR A 31 13.94 37.95 7.18
N ALA A 32 13.17 39.05 7.14
CA ALA A 32 11.83 39.07 6.53
C ALA A 32 11.88 38.79 5.02
N ALA A 33 12.83 39.38 4.29
CA ALA A 33 13.02 39.13 2.86
C ALA A 33 13.40 37.67 2.57
N ILE A 34 14.29 37.06 3.36
CA ILE A 34 14.64 35.64 3.25
C ILE A 34 13.44 34.74 3.57
N GLN A 35 12.64 35.06 4.59
CA GLN A 35 11.42 34.31 4.91
C GLN A 35 10.36 34.44 3.81
N ALA A 36 10.15 35.64 3.27
CA ALA A 36 9.24 35.90 2.16
C ALA A 36 9.68 35.20 0.87
N TRP A 37 10.98 35.24 0.54
CA TRP A 37 11.57 34.51 -0.59
C TRP A 37 11.45 32.99 -0.42
N ARG A 38 11.78 32.45 0.77
CA ARG A 38 11.53 31.03 1.10
C ARG A 38 10.03 30.69 1.01
N GLY A 39 9.13 31.62 1.33
CA GLY A 39 7.68 31.47 1.18
C GLY A 39 7.19 31.51 -0.27
N LEU A 40 7.78 32.38 -1.11
CA LEU A 40 7.52 32.46 -2.55
C LEU A 40 8.05 31.22 -3.28
N ARG A 41 9.30 30.82 -3.00
CA ARG A 41 9.92 29.60 -3.52
C ARG A 41 9.09 28.36 -3.16
N ARG A 42 8.73 28.16 -1.87
CA ARG A 42 7.87 27.05 -1.43
C ARG A 42 6.46 27.10 -2.06
N ARG A 43 5.92 28.28 -2.38
CA ARG A 43 4.65 28.41 -3.13
C ARG A 43 4.82 28.04 -4.60
N GLY A 44 5.92 28.43 -5.24
CA GLY A 44 6.27 28.04 -6.61
C GLY A 44 6.47 26.53 -6.74
N GLU A 45 7.27 25.93 -5.85
CA GLU A 45 7.50 24.49 -5.76
C GLU A 45 6.19 23.71 -5.55
N ARG A 46 5.30 24.18 -4.65
CA ARG A 46 3.97 23.59 -4.45
C ARG A 46 3.09 23.68 -5.70
N ARG A 47 3.08 24.82 -6.40
CA ARG A 47 2.34 24.99 -7.67
C ARG A 47 2.86 24.06 -8.76
N ALA A 48 4.18 23.95 -8.92
CA ALA A 48 4.80 23.03 -9.88
C ALA A 48 4.43 21.57 -9.60
N VAL A 49 4.52 21.12 -8.34
CA VAL A 49 4.11 19.76 -7.95
C VAL A 49 2.63 19.50 -8.26
N ILE A 50 1.73 20.46 -8.00
CA ILE A 50 0.30 20.34 -8.34
C ILE A 50 0.10 20.23 -9.85
N LEU A 51 0.72 21.10 -10.65
CA LEU A 51 0.61 21.09 -12.12
C LEU A 51 1.14 19.78 -12.72
N VAL A 52 2.29 19.29 -12.27
CA VAL A 52 2.84 17.98 -12.69
C VAL A 52 1.90 16.84 -12.29
N SER A 53 1.27 16.92 -11.12
CA SER A 53 0.30 15.90 -10.66
C SER A 53 -0.96 15.89 -11.52
N ILE A 54 -1.49 17.06 -11.89
CA ILE A 54 -2.62 17.20 -12.81
C ILE A 54 -2.25 16.65 -14.19
N LEU A 55 -1.09 17.02 -14.72
CA LEU A 55 -0.60 16.53 -16.01
C LEU A 55 -0.51 14.99 -16.02
N LYS A 56 0.04 14.37 -14.96
CA LYS A 56 0.06 12.90 -14.82
C LYS A 56 -1.34 12.29 -14.86
N VAL A 57 -2.30 12.85 -14.12
CA VAL A 57 -3.69 12.36 -14.11
C VAL A 57 -4.33 12.48 -15.49
N VAL A 58 -4.13 13.59 -16.19
CA VAL A 58 -4.61 13.79 -17.57
C VAL A 58 -3.99 12.78 -18.53
N LEU A 59 -2.66 12.59 -18.49
CA LEU A 59 -1.96 11.63 -19.34
C LEU A 59 -2.37 10.18 -19.06
N VAL A 60 -2.52 9.77 -17.80
CA VAL A 60 -3.07 8.45 -17.42
C VAL A 60 -4.52 8.30 -17.89
N GLY A 61 -5.34 9.35 -17.80
CA GLY A 61 -6.71 9.36 -18.29
C GLY A 61 -6.78 9.15 -19.81
N LEU A 62 -6.06 9.96 -20.58
CA LEU A 62 -5.96 9.85 -22.04
C LEU A 62 -5.43 8.48 -22.48
N ASN A 63 -4.32 8.02 -21.87
CA ASN A 63 -3.76 6.69 -22.13
C ASN A 63 -4.77 5.57 -21.82
N THR A 64 -5.55 5.72 -20.74
CA THR A 64 -6.61 4.75 -20.40
C THR A 64 -7.75 4.76 -21.39
N VAL A 65 -8.19 5.92 -21.89
CA VAL A 65 -9.23 5.99 -22.94
C VAL A 65 -8.74 5.33 -24.23
N VAL A 66 -7.52 5.66 -24.70
CA VAL A 66 -6.95 5.06 -25.92
C VAL A 66 -6.83 3.55 -25.80
N PHE A 67 -6.18 3.05 -24.74
CA PHE A 67 -5.97 1.62 -24.58
C PHE A 67 -7.25 0.84 -24.27
N ALA A 68 -8.21 1.41 -23.54
CA ALA A 68 -9.50 0.77 -23.32
C ALA A 68 -10.32 0.69 -24.62
N SER A 69 -10.35 1.76 -25.42
CA SER A 69 -10.99 1.74 -26.74
C SER A 69 -10.38 0.67 -27.65
N THR A 70 -9.05 0.60 -27.77
CA THR A 70 -8.39 -0.41 -28.60
C THR A 70 -8.51 -1.82 -28.04
N ALA A 71 -8.35 -2.02 -26.73
CA ALA A 71 -8.44 -3.35 -26.13
C ALA A 71 -9.87 -3.89 -26.15
N GLY A 72 -10.89 -3.04 -25.98
CA GLY A 72 -12.27 -3.47 -26.10
C GLY A 72 -12.68 -3.81 -27.55
N ALA A 73 -12.11 -3.12 -28.54
CA ALA A 73 -12.34 -3.42 -29.96
C ALA A 73 -11.65 -4.72 -30.37
N VAL A 74 -10.38 -4.91 -30.00
CA VAL A 74 -9.64 -6.17 -30.22
C VAL A 74 -10.30 -7.33 -29.46
N GLY A 75 -10.83 -7.08 -28.26
CA GLY A 75 -11.56 -8.06 -27.44
C GLY A 75 -12.91 -8.51 -28.03
N LEU A 76 -13.37 -7.94 -29.16
CA LEU A 76 -14.46 -8.51 -29.95
C LEU A 76 -14.03 -9.78 -30.71
N PHE A 77 -12.72 -9.96 -30.94
CA PHE A 77 -12.16 -11.01 -31.79
C PHE A 77 -11.12 -11.88 -31.05
N ASP A 78 -10.25 -11.28 -30.23
CA ASP A 78 -9.21 -11.99 -29.47
C ASP A 78 -9.00 -11.36 -28.07
N GLU A 79 -9.57 -12.01 -27.04
CA GLU A 79 -9.39 -11.58 -25.64
C GLU A 79 -7.92 -11.65 -25.15
N ARG A 80 -7.06 -12.48 -25.76
CA ARG A 80 -5.63 -12.60 -25.40
C ARG A 80 -4.83 -11.46 -26.01
N ALA A 81 -5.05 -11.12 -27.29
CA ALA A 81 -4.51 -9.91 -27.90
C ALA A 81 -4.94 -8.65 -27.14
N ALA A 82 -6.21 -8.57 -26.74
CA ALA A 82 -6.71 -7.48 -25.93
C ALA A 82 -5.97 -7.35 -24.58
N TYR A 83 -5.63 -8.48 -23.92
CA TYR A 83 -4.82 -8.44 -22.70
C TYR A 83 -3.36 -8.00 -22.96
N ARG A 84 -2.78 -8.32 -24.13
CA ARG A 84 -1.45 -7.79 -24.50
C ARG A 84 -1.44 -6.26 -24.54
N LEU A 85 -2.53 -5.63 -24.97
CA LEU A 85 -2.71 -4.17 -24.90
C LEU A 85 -2.81 -3.67 -23.45
N CYS A 86 -3.51 -4.39 -22.56
CA CYS A 86 -3.53 -4.08 -21.12
C CYS A 86 -2.12 -4.10 -20.49
N ARG A 87 -1.23 -4.99 -20.94
CA ARG A 87 0.18 -5.01 -20.47
C ARG A 87 0.95 -3.76 -20.90
N LEU A 88 0.75 -3.30 -22.15
CA LEU A 88 1.39 -2.07 -22.64
C LEU A 88 0.83 -0.82 -21.93
N TRP A 89 -0.49 -0.73 -21.78
CA TRP A 89 -1.17 0.30 -20.99
C TRP A 89 -0.58 0.44 -19.58
N ALA A 90 -0.38 -0.68 -18.87
CA ALA A 90 0.20 -0.69 -17.53
C ALA A 90 1.65 -0.18 -17.52
N ARG A 91 2.49 -0.62 -18.48
CA ARG A 91 3.89 -0.15 -18.62
C ARG A 91 3.97 1.36 -18.88
N ILE A 92 3.08 1.90 -19.72
CA ILE A 92 3.03 3.34 -20.01
C ILE A 92 2.53 4.12 -18.78
N ASN A 93 1.52 3.63 -18.07
CA ASN A 93 1.02 4.30 -16.87
C ASN A 93 2.05 4.34 -15.73
N VAL A 94 2.82 3.27 -15.47
CA VAL A 94 3.88 3.34 -14.44
C VAL A 94 4.98 4.32 -14.84
N LEU A 95 5.31 4.43 -16.13
CA LEU A 95 6.25 5.44 -16.64
C LEU A 95 5.73 6.88 -16.42
N ILE A 96 4.49 7.19 -16.83
CA ILE A 96 3.85 8.50 -16.61
C ILE A 96 3.83 8.85 -15.12
N CYS A 97 3.50 7.87 -14.27
CA CYS A 97 3.48 8.04 -12.82
C CYS A 97 4.87 8.31 -12.21
N GLY A 98 5.96 7.96 -12.89
CA GLY A 98 7.32 7.98 -12.34
C GLY A 98 7.54 6.82 -11.35
N VAL A 99 6.98 5.65 -11.65
CA VAL A 99 7.00 4.47 -10.78
C VAL A 99 7.90 3.39 -11.37
N ARG A 100 8.89 2.97 -10.59
CA ARG A 100 9.69 1.78 -10.87
C ARG A 100 9.00 0.57 -10.26
N VAL A 101 8.82 -0.50 -11.03
CA VAL A 101 8.31 -1.78 -10.52
C VAL A 101 9.50 -2.72 -10.37
N ARG A 102 9.78 -3.16 -9.14
CA ARG A 102 10.78 -4.19 -8.84
C ARG A 102 10.06 -5.51 -8.57
N THR A 103 10.50 -6.60 -9.21
CA THR A 103 9.88 -7.92 -9.04
C THR A 103 10.89 -8.90 -8.44
N ARG A 104 10.51 -9.56 -7.35
CA ARG A 104 11.30 -10.61 -6.68
C ARG A 104 10.55 -11.93 -6.77
N ARG A 105 11.09 -12.93 -7.46
CA ARG A 105 10.44 -14.25 -7.60
C ARG A 105 11.12 -15.28 -6.71
N LEU A 106 10.35 -15.98 -5.89
CA LEU A 106 10.86 -16.95 -4.91
C LEU A 106 10.85 -18.41 -5.43
N ALA A 107 10.26 -18.62 -6.60
CA ALA A 107 10.33 -19.84 -7.41
C ALA A 107 10.11 -19.49 -8.89
N PRO A 108 10.58 -20.34 -9.83
CA PRO A 108 10.11 -20.29 -11.21
C PRO A 108 8.61 -20.63 -11.30
N LEU A 109 7.95 -20.09 -12.32
CA LEU A 109 6.57 -20.41 -12.70
C LEU A 109 6.56 -20.79 -14.18
N ASP A 110 5.74 -21.76 -14.58
CA ASP A 110 5.58 -22.11 -16.00
C ASP A 110 4.61 -21.11 -16.67
N PRO A 111 5.04 -20.31 -17.66
CA PRO A 111 4.16 -19.35 -18.35
C PRO A 111 2.99 -20.00 -19.10
N LYS A 112 3.04 -21.32 -19.35
CA LYS A 112 1.98 -22.10 -20.00
C LYS A 112 0.96 -22.65 -19.02
N ALA A 113 1.30 -22.74 -17.73
CA ALA A 113 0.41 -23.22 -16.68
C ALA A 113 -0.52 -22.09 -16.18
N PRO A 114 -1.80 -22.39 -15.89
CA PRO A 114 -2.67 -21.47 -15.18
C PRO A 114 -2.30 -21.41 -13.69
N TYR A 115 -2.47 -20.25 -13.08
CA TYR A 115 -2.35 -20.02 -11.64
C TYR A 115 -3.50 -19.15 -11.11
N VAL A 116 -3.83 -19.31 -9.82
CA VAL A 116 -4.62 -18.31 -9.09
C VAL A 116 -3.65 -17.39 -8.34
N PHE A 117 -3.37 -16.22 -8.91
CA PHE A 117 -2.55 -15.22 -8.24
C PHE A 117 -3.38 -14.48 -7.17
N MET A 118 -2.83 -14.39 -5.95
CA MET A 118 -3.49 -13.71 -4.82
C MET A 118 -2.58 -12.67 -4.17
N SER A 119 -3.00 -11.40 -4.15
CA SER A 119 -2.21 -10.29 -3.58
C SER A 119 -2.97 -9.53 -2.51
N ASN A 120 -2.25 -8.89 -1.59
CA ASN A 120 -2.80 -7.77 -0.83
C ASN A 120 -3.19 -6.60 -1.76
N HIS A 121 -4.05 -5.71 -1.28
CA HIS A 121 -4.53 -4.55 -2.04
C HIS A 121 -4.50 -3.27 -1.18
N ARG A 122 -3.54 -2.38 -1.40
CA ARG A 122 -3.40 -1.11 -0.66
C ARG A 122 -3.54 0.12 -1.57
N SER A 123 -3.31 -0.01 -2.87
CA SER A 123 -3.37 1.10 -3.85
C SER A 123 -4.11 0.73 -5.14
N GLN A 124 -4.50 1.74 -5.93
CA GLN A 124 -4.88 1.50 -7.34
C GLN A 124 -3.69 1.06 -8.19
N LEU A 125 -2.47 1.43 -7.80
CA LEU A 125 -1.24 1.08 -8.53
C LEU A 125 -0.86 -0.39 -8.41
N ASP A 126 -1.43 -1.13 -7.45
CA ASP A 126 -1.22 -2.59 -7.31
C ASP A 126 -1.55 -3.33 -8.61
N VAL A 127 -2.63 -2.92 -9.28
CA VAL A 127 -3.06 -3.51 -10.56
C VAL A 127 -1.98 -3.30 -11.61
N LEU A 128 -1.43 -2.09 -11.72
CA LEU A 128 -0.38 -1.80 -12.70
C LEU A 128 0.92 -2.55 -12.36
N ALA A 129 1.32 -2.57 -11.09
CA ALA A 129 2.52 -3.24 -10.62
C ALA A 129 2.47 -4.75 -10.88
N VAL A 130 1.35 -5.41 -10.58
CA VAL A 130 1.15 -6.84 -10.84
C VAL A 130 1.13 -7.16 -12.35
N ILE A 131 0.49 -6.33 -13.19
CA ILE A 131 0.53 -6.51 -14.67
C ILE A 131 1.97 -6.39 -15.19
N VAL A 132 2.76 -5.46 -14.65
CA VAL A 132 4.17 -5.26 -15.04
C VAL A 132 5.09 -6.36 -14.49
N ALA A 133 4.78 -6.92 -13.32
CA ALA A 133 5.55 -7.98 -12.67
C ALA A 133 5.33 -9.38 -13.28
N LEU A 134 4.17 -9.61 -13.91
CA LEU A 134 3.78 -10.87 -14.56
C LEU A 134 3.61 -10.71 -16.09
N PRO A 135 4.62 -10.20 -16.83
CA PRO A 135 4.49 -9.88 -18.26
C PRO A 135 4.22 -11.10 -19.15
N GLU A 136 4.59 -12.30 -18.72
CA GLU A 136 4.45 -13.54 -19.49
C GLU A 136 3.04 -14.17 -19.39
N PHE A 137 2.29 -13.90 -18.32
CA PHE A 137 0.99 -14.53 -18.06
C PHE A 137 -0.17 -13.85 -18.81
N GLN A 138 -1.25 -14.60 -19.02
CA GLN A 138 -2.57 -14.08 -19.41
C GLN A 138 -3.44 -13.98 -18.15
N LEU A 139 -3.70 -12.76 -17.65
CA LEU A 139 -4.45 -12.56 -16.39
C LEU A 139 -5.89 -12.11 -16.67
N ARG A 140 -6.86 -12.79 -16.05
CA ARG A 140 -8.23 -12.27 -15.88
C ARG A 140 -8.44 -11.79 -14.46
N TRP A 141 -8.85 -10.54 -14.33
CA TRP A 141 -9.01 -9.87 -13.05
C TRP A 141 -10.40 -10.09 -12.48
N VAL A 142 -10.49 -10.33 -11.17
CA VAL A 142 -11.76 -10.33 -10.43
C VAL A 142 -12.18 -8.88 -10.12
N ALA A 143 -12.94 -8.29 -11.04
CA ALA A 143 -13.33 -6.89 -11.04
C ALA A 143 -14.70 -6.63 -10.38
N LYS A 144 -14.88 -5.45 -9.78
CA LYS A 144 -16.15 -5.04 -9.17
C LYS A 144 -17.15 -4.62 -10.26
N VAL A 145 -18.42 -5.02 -10.15
CA VAL A 145 -19.46 -4.72 -11.17
C VAL A 145 -19.62 -3.22 -11.46
N GLU A 146 -19.40 -2.34 -10.49
CA GLU A 146 -19.53 -0.90 -10.70
C GLU A 146 -18.41 -0.31 -11.58
N LEU A 147 -17.26 -0.97 -11.72
CA LEU A 147 -16.23 -0.57 -12.69
C LEU A 147 -16.76 -0.67 -14.14
N THR A 148 -17.76 -1.52 -14.37
CA THR A 148 -18.41 -1.66 -15.68
C THR A 148 -19.29 -0.46 -16.06
N ARG A 149 -19.54 0.47 -15.12
CA ARG A 149 -20.29 1.72 -15.34
C ARG A 149 -19.41 2.88 -15.83
N VAL A 150 -18.08 2.76 -15.73
CA VAL A 150 -17.15 3.77 -16.24
C VAL A 150 -17.18 3.75 -17.78
N PRO A 151 -17.46 4.86 -18.48
CA PRO A 151 -17.44 4.89 -19.94
C PRO A 151 -16.09 4.45 -20.51
N VAL A 152 -16.10 3.79 -21.67
CA VAL A 152 -14.95 3.17 -22.35
C VAL A 152 -14.25 2.06 -21.52
N PHE A 153 -13.71 2.37 -20.34
CA PHE A 153 -13.05 1.40 -19.46
C PHE A 153 -13.96 0.23 -19.09
N GLY A 154 -15.20 0.51 -18.69
CA GLY A 154 -16.19 -0.51 -18.32
C GLY A 154 -16.72 -1.32 -19.51
N TRP A 155 -16.60 -0.80 -20.73
CA TRP A 155 -16.85 -1.57 -21.96
C TRP A 155 -15.66 -2.50 -22.25
N ALA A 156 -14.43 -1.98 -22.23
CA ALA A 156 -13.21 -2.77 -22.39
C ALA A 156 -13.14 -3.92 -21.38
N LEU A 157 -13.42 -3.65 -20.10
CA LEU A 157 -13.46 -4.63 -19.01
C LEU A 157 -14.40 -5.82 -19.29
N ARG A 158 -15.51 -5.59 -20.00
CA ARG A 158 -16.44 -6.67 -20.43
C ARG A 158 -15.91 -7.45 -21.64
N ARG A 159 -15.13 -6.81 -22.52
CA ARG A 159 -14.59 -7.41 -23.76
C ARG A 159 -13.23 -8.09 -23.58
N THR A 160 -12.48 -7.79 -22.51
CA THR A 160 -11.18 -8.40 -22.21
C THR A 160 -11.28 -9.69 -21.35
N GLY A 161 -12.46 -10.33 -21.31
CA GLY A 161 -12.68 -11.60 -20.60
C GLY A 161 -12.51 -11.54 -19.07
N HIS A 162 -12.52 -10.36 -18.46
CA HIS A 162 -12.35 -10.22 -17.01
C HIS A 162 -13.59 -10.67 -16.22
N ILE A 163 -13.38 -11.12 -14.99
CA ILE A 163 -14.39 -11.77 -14.17
C ILE A 163 -15.11 -10.70 -13.37
N ILE A 164 -16.30 -10.33 -13.84
CA ILE A 164 -17.10 -9.28 -13.20
C ILE A 164 -17.91 -9.88 -12.06
N ILE A 165 -17.75 -9.32 -10.86
CA ILE A 165 -18.43 -9.74 -9.64
C ILE A 165 -19.19 -8.57 -9.01
N ASP A 166 -20.49 -8.77 -8.80
CA ASP A 166 -21.24 -8.03 -7.79
C ASP A 166 -20.90 -8.59 -6.40
N ARG A 167 -20.35 -7.73 -5.54
CA ARG A 167 -19.92 -8.11 -4.18
C ARG A 167 -21.08 -8.06 -3.16
N SER A 168 -22.25 -7.57 -3.55
CA SER A 168 -23.48 -7.61 -2.76
C SER A 168 -24.27 -8.90 -3.00
N ASN A 169 -24.17 -9.49 -4.20
CA ASN A 169 -24.86 -10.73 -4.57
C ASN A 169 -23.91 -11.93 -4.55
N THR A 170 -23.81 -12.61 -3.40
CA THR A 170 -22.95 -13.79 -3.20
C THR A 170 -23.21 -14.90 -4.23
N THR A 171 -24.46 -15.16 -4.60
CA THR A 171 -24.83 -16.19 -5.57
C THR A 171 -24.31 -15.86 -6.97
N GLN A 172 -24.44 -14.61 -7.41
CA GLN A 172 -23.88 -14.15 -8.67
C GLN A 172 -22.35 -14.17 -8.64
N ALA A 173 -21.72 -13.76 -7.53
CA ALA A 173 -20.28 -13.82 -7.36
C ALA A 173 -19.73 -15.24 -7.54
N VAL A 174 -20.37 -16.25 -6.93
CA VAL A 174 -20.01 -17.66 -7.10
C VAL A 174 -20.21 -18.13 -8.54
N ARG A 175 -21.28 -17.71 -9.23
CA ARG A 175 -21.51 -18.05 -10.64
C ARG A 175 -20.43 -17.45 -11.56
N SER A 176 -20.03 -16.19 -11.36
CA SER A 176 -18.95 -15.56 -12.12
C SER A 176 -17.61 -16.24 -11.88
N LEU A 177 -17.33 -16.66 -10.63
CA LEU A 177 -16.12 -17.42 -10.30
C LEU A 177 -16.11 -18.79 -10.98
N ARG A 178 -17.22 -19.55 -10.96
CA ARG A 178 -17.35 -20.82 -11.69
C ARG A 178 -17.15 -20.66 -13.20
N ALA A 179 -17.61 -19.56 -13.79
CA ALA A 179 -17.34 -19.26 -15.21
C ALA A 179 -15.86 -18.96 -15.51
N ALA A 180 -15.06 -18.58 -14.49
CA ALA A 180 -13.61 -18.46 -14.62
C ALA A 180 -12.91 -19.82 -14.62
N GLU A 181 -13.44 -20.80 -13.88
CA GLU A 181 -12.86 -22.15 -13.75
C GLU A 181 -12.70 -22.85 -15.11
N LEU A 182 -13.67 -22.63 -16.02
CA LEU A 182 -13.60 -23.12 -17.39
C LEU A 182 -12.46 -22.46 -18.18
N ARG A 183 -12.35 -21.12 -18.14
CA ARG A 183 -11.27 -20.38 -18.83
C ARG A 183 -9.88 -20.76 -18.33
N MET A 184 -9.74 -21.15 -17.06
CA MET A 184 -8.45 -21.55 -16.50
C MET A 184 -7.87 -22.81 -17.15
N ARG A 185 -8.71 -23.70 -17.69
CA ARG A 185 -8.28 -24.88 -18.44
C ARG A 185 -7.51 -24.53 -19.72
N ASP A 186 -7.75 -23.35 -20.29
CA ASP A 186 -7.06 -22.85 -21.49
C ASP A 186 -5.73 -22.12 -21.19
N GLY A 187 -5.12 -22.37 -20.02
CA GLY A 187 -3.88 -21.70 -19.60
C GLY A 187 -4.07 -20.21 -19.27
N ILE A 188 -5.29 -19.78 -18.94
CA ILE A 188 -5.57 -18.43 -18.47
C ILE A 188 -5.43 -18.40 -16.94
N SER A 189 -4.62 -17.50 -16.42
CA SER A 189 -4.47 -17.30 -14.98
C SER A 189 -5.48 -16.28 -14.45
N VAL A 190 -5.86 -16.41 -13.18
CA VAL A 190 -6.82 -15.50 -12.52
C VAL A 190 -6.10 -14.69 -11.46
N MET A 191 -6.36 -13.38 -11.42
CA MET A 191 -5.79 -12.47 -10.44
C MET A 191 -6.86 -11.96 -9.46
N ILE A 192 -6.62 -12.17 -8.17
CA ILE A 192 -7.57 -11.91 -7.08
C ILE A 192 -6.90 -11.10 -5.97
N PHE A 193 -7.60 -10.09 -5.47
CA PHE A 193 -7.32 -9.48 -4.18
C PHE A 193 -8.27 -10.11 -3.14
N PRO A 194 -7.85 -11.05 -2.28
CA PRO A 194 -8.75 -11.84 -1.45
C PRO A 194 -9.41 -11.00 -0.34
N GLU A 195 -8.84 -9.86 0.04
CA GLU A 195 -9.47 -8.83 0.87
C GLU A 195 -10.79 -8.30 0.26
N GLY A 196 -10.90 -8.28 -1.07
CA GLY A 196 -12.10 -7.84 -1.78
C GLY A 196 -12.38 -6.33 -1.67
N THR A 197 -11.44 -5.54 -1.16
CA THR A 197 -11.37 -4.08 -1.17
C THR A 197 -9.91 -3.66 -0.93
N ARG A 198 -9.59 -2.36 -1.03
CA ARG A 198 -8.30 -1.85 -0.56
C ARG A 198 -8.29 -1.74 0.96
N SER A 199 -7.19 -2.12 1.61
CA SER A 199 -6.96 -1.93 3.05
C SER A 199 -7.10 -0.45 3.44
N THR A 200 -7.37 -0.18 4.71
CA THR A 200 -7.44 1.18 5.26
C THR A 200 -6.04 1.62 5.70
N PRO A 201 -5.67 2.91 5.64
CA PRO A 201 -4.40 3.37 6.21
C PRO A 201 -4.25 2.90 7.66
N GLY A 202 -3.06 2.42 8.02
CA GLY A 202 -2.76 1.80 9.32
C GLY A 202 -2.97 0.27 9.39
N GLU A 203 -3.75 -0.33 8.49
CA GLU A 203 -3.97 -1.79 8.45
C GLU A 203 -2.92 -2.49 7.56
N THR A 204 -2.34 -3.58 8.06
CA THR A 204 -1.45 -4.47 7.27
C THR A 204 -2.22 -5.14 6.13
N LEU A 205 -3.32 -5.81 6.51
CA LEU A 205 -3.98 -6.82 5.71
C LEU A 205 -5.38 -7.19 6.26
N LEU A 206 -6.43 -6.91 5.49
CA LEU A 206 -7.82 -7.22 5.88
C LEU A 206 -8.11 -8.72 5.96
N ARG A 207 -9.31 -9.07 6.45
CA ARG A 207 -9.84 -10.44 6.41
C ARG A 207 -10.09 -10.89 4.97
N PHE A 208 -9.68 -12.12 4.63
CA PHE A 208 -9.90 -12.69 3.30
C PHE A 208 -11.32 -13.24 3.09
N LYS A 209 -11.81 -13.08 1.87
CA LYS A 209 -13.03 -13.69 1.35
C LYS A 209 -12.73 -15.08 0.78
N LYS A 210 -13.60 -16.04 1.08
CA LYS A 210 -13.43 -17.46 0.71
C LYS A 210 -13.49 -17.75 -0.80
N GLY A 211 -14.16 -16.91 -1.59
CA GLY A 211 -14.49 -17.19 -2.99
C GLY A 211 -13.30 -17.58 -3.88
N GLY A 212 -12.21 -16.81 -3.86
CA GLY A 212 -11.04 -17.11 -4.70
C GLY A 212 -10.33 -18.42 -4.32
N PHE A 213 -10.37 -18.81 -3.04
CA PHE A 213 -9.84 -20.09 -2.57
C PHE A 213 -10.70 -21.26 -3.04
N MET A 214 -12.03 -21.09 -3.07
CA MET A 214 -12.93 -22.08 -3.65
C MET A 214 -12.71 -22.25 -5.15
N THR A 215 -12.41 -21.18 -5.90
CA THR A 215 -12.06 -21.26 -7.34
C THR A 215 -10.78 -22.06 -7.57
N ALA A 216 -9.75 -21.86 -6.73
CA ALA A 216 -8.52 -22.64 -6.80
C ALA A 216 -8.77 -24.13 -6.52
N LEU A 217 -9.53 -24.44 -5.46
CA LEU A 217 -9.94 -25.81 -5.13
C LEU A 217 -10.77 -26.47 -6.24
N GLY A 218 -11.79 -25.78 -6.77
CA GLY A 218 -12.66 -26.31 -7.83
C GLY A 218 -11.99 -26.54 -9.18
N THR A 219 -10.86 -25.87 -9.43
CA THR A 219 -10.05 -26.05 -10.65
C THR A 219 -8.87 -27.00 -10.48
N GLY A 220 -8.47 -27.31 -9.24
CA GLY A 220 -7.20 -27.97 -8.97
C GLY A 220 -5.96 -27.08 -9.23
N VAL A 221 -6.15 -25.80 -9.55
CA VAL A 221 -5.06 -24.90 -9.95
C VAL A 221 -4.35 -24.32 -8.72
N PRO A 222 -3.00 -24.38 -8.67
CA PRO A 222 -2.25 -23.85 -7.53
C PRO A 222 -2.41 -22.34 -7.33
N ILE A 223 -2.36 -21.92 -6.07
CA ILE A 223 -2.39 -20.51 -5.67
C ILE A 223 -0.96 -19.97 -5.64
N VAL A 224 -0.70 -18.84 -6.29
CA VAL A 224 0.57 -18.11 -6.16
C VAL A 224 0.31 -16.85 -5.32
N PRO A 225 0.77 -16.80 -4.05
CA PRO A 225 0.62 -15.61 -3.24
C PRO A 225 1.62 -14.54 -3.65
N MET A 226 1.25 -13.26 -3.56
CA MET A 226 2.05 -12.13 -4.02
C MET A 226 1.96 -10.95 -3.05
N ALA A 227 3.10 -10.46 -2.56
CA ALA A 227 3.12 -9.24 -1.73
C ALA A 227 3.44 -8.02 -2.60
N VAL A 228 2.57 -7.01 -2.56
CA VAL A 228 2.80 -5.69 -3.17
C VAL A 228 3.09 -4.68 -2.07
N LEU A 229 4.32 -4.13 -2.09
CA LEU A 229 4.83 -3.20 -1.09
C LEU A 229 4.92 -1.77 -1.65
N HIS A 230 4.82 -0.78 -0.77
CA HIS A 230 5.08 0.65 -1.04
C HIS A 230 4.12 1.37 -2.01
N SER A 231 3.21 0.66 -2.66
CA SER A 231 2.22 1.23 -3.58
C SER A 231 1.29 2.26 -2.92
N ASP A 232 1.07 2.13 -1.62
CA ASP A 232 0.33 3.07 -0.76
C ASP A 232 1.14 4.32 -0.38
N LYS A 233 2.47 4.21 -0.29
CA LYS A 233 3.37 5.38 -0.17
C LYS A 233 3.39 6.21 -1.46
N VAL A 234 3.29 5.53 -2.61
CA VAL A 234 3.28 6.10 -3.96
C VAL A 234 1.92 6.75 -4.29
N LEU A 235 0.81 6.04 -4.03
CA LEU A 235 -0.56 6.54 -4.17
C LEU A 235 -1.44 5.97 -3.03
N PRO A 236 -1.63 6.72 -1.93
CA PRO A 236 -2.50 6.32 -0.83
C PRO A 236 -3.96 6.13 -1.26
N ARG A 237 -4.71 5.29 -0.55
CA ARG A 237 -6.16 5.14 -0.74
C ARG A 237 -6.86 6.49 -0.51
N GLY A 238 -7.57 6.97 -1.54
CA GLY A 238 -8.30 8.26 -1.52
C GLY A 238 -7.47 9.46 -1.98
N ALA A 239 -6.16 9.33 -2.13
CA ALA A 239 -5.33 10.34 -2.78
C ALA A 239 -5.51 10.30 -4.30
N TRP A 240 -5.35 11.46 -4.94
CA TRP A 240 -5.28 11.61 -6.41
C TRP A 240 -3.85 11.89 -6.90
N ARG A 241 -2.98 12.41 -6.02
CA ARG A 241 -1.59 12.76 -6.34
C ARG A 241 -0.70 11.52 -6.26
N VAL A 242 -0.10 11.16 -7.39
CA VAL A 242 0.93 10.11 -7.47
C VAL A 242 2.31 10.71 -7.18
N THR A 243 2.95 10.22 -6.12
CA THR A 243 4.35 10.53 -5.80
C THR A 243 5.25 9.54 -6.53
N PRO A 244 6.30 9.96 -7.28
CA PRO A 244 7.28 9.03 -7.85
C PRO A 244 7.90 8.12 -6.80
N GLY A 245 8.26 6.87 -7.16
CA GLY A 245 8.83 5.91 -6.22
C GLY A 245 9.00 4.51 -6.79
N GLU A 246 9.37 3.56 -5.93
CA GLU A 246 9.44 2.14 -6.26
C GLU A 246 8.27 1.37 -5.63
N ILE A 247 7.66 0.47 -6.40
CA ILE A 247 6.73 -0.55 -5.91
C ILE A 247 7.44 -1.90 -6.05
N GLU A 248 7.55 -2.65 -4.95
CA GLU A 248 8.08 -4.00 -4.98
C GLU A 248 6.94 -5.02 -5.05
N VAL A 249 7.10 -6.02 -5.90
CA VAL A 249 6.18 -7.15 -6.07
C VAL A 249 6.95 -8.44 -5.80
N VAL A 250 6.70 -9.07 -4.66
CA VAL A 250 7.28 -10.38 -4.32
C VAL A 250 6.31 -11.48 -4.74
N VAL A 251 6.75 -12.35 -5.64
CA VAL A 251 5.98 -13.50 -6.15
C VAL A 251 6.41 -14.76 -5.39
N GLY A 252 5.47 -15.33 -4.64
CA GLY A 252 5.68 -16.52 -3.82
C GLY A 252 5.79 -17.81 -4.64
N ARG A 253 5.97 -18.92 -3.92
CA ARG A 253 5.95 -20.26 -4.50
C ARG A 253 4.50 -20.71 -4.74
N PRO A 254 4.21 -21.47 -5.82
CA PRO A 254 2.90 -22.10 -5.98
C PRO A 254 2.56 -22.99 -4.79
N ILE A 255 1.38 -22.77 -4.21
CA ILE A 255 0.78 -23.61 -3.17
C ILE A 255 -0.15 -24.61 -3.88
N PRO A 256 0.16 -25.93 -3.88
CA PRO A 256 -0.75 -26.94 -4.39
C PRO A 256 -2.06 -26.95 -3.59
N VAL A 257 -3.16 -27.22 -4.29
CA VAL A 257 -4.52 -27.27 -3.69
C VAL A 257 -5.06 -28.69 -3.52
N ALA A 258 -4.46 -29.68 -4.19
CA ALA A 258 -4.87 -31.08 -4.11
C ALA A 258 -4.70 -31.62 -2.69
N GLY A 259 -5.79 -32.13 -2.09
CA GLY A 259 -5.79 -32.63 -0.71
C GLY A 259 -5.60 -31.55 0.37
N VAL A 260 -5.72 -30.26 0.05
CA VAL A 260 -5.52 -29.16 1.01
C VAL A 260 -6.84 -28.49 1.34
N GLU A 261 -7.16 -28.40 2.63
CA GLU A 261 -8.38 -27.73 3.09
C GLU A 261 -8.39 -26.22 2.80
N ARG A 262 -9.58 -25.66 2.57
CA ARG A 262 -9.75 -24.23 2.24
C ARG A 262 -9.10 -23.30 3.28
N ASP A 263 -9.30 -23.57 4.56
CA ASP A 263 -8.82 -22.69 5.62
C ASP A 263 -7.30 -22.85 5.86
N GLU A 264 -6.71 -23.98 5.47
CA GLU A 264 -5.26 -24.19 5.34
C GLU A 264 -4.68 -23.29 4.23
N LEU A 265 -5.29 -23.26 3.05
CA LEU A 265 -4.89 -22.36 1.94
C LEU A 265 -4.98 -20.88 2.35
N ILE A 266 -6.06 -20.48 3.03
CA ILE A 266 -6.23 -19.11 3.56
C ILE A 266 -5.08 -18.76 4.51
N ARG A 267 -4.73 -19.66 5.43
CA ARG A 267 -3.65 -19.44 6.40
C ARG A 267 -2.28 -19.38 5.72
N ARG A 268 -1.98 -20.25 4.75
CA ARG A 268 -0.70 -20.20 3.98
C ARG A 268 -0.55 -18.90 3.20
N VAL A 269 -1.58 -18.47 2.47
CA VAL A 269 -1.55 -17.18 1.74
C VAL A 269 -1.45 -16.01 2.70
N ARG A 270 -2.15 -16.02 3.85
CA ARG A 270 -2.06 -14.94 4.85
C ARG A 270 -0.67 -14.88 5.48
N ALA A 271 -0.08 -16.02 5.86
CA ALA A 271 1.25 -16.10 6.44
C ALA A 271 2.30 -15.53 5.48
N PHE A 272 2.27 -15.93 4.20
CA PHE A 272 3.16 -15.37 3.17
C PHE A 272 3.07 -13.84 3.07
N LEU A 273 1.86 -13.29 3.11
CA LEU A 273 1.68 -11.84 3.01
C LEU A 273 2.15 -11.12 4.28
N LEU A 274 1.92 -11.68 5.47
CA LEU A 274 2.41 -11.09 6.74
C LEU A 274 3.94 -11.18 6.90
N GLU A 275 4.58 -12.21 6.34
CA GLU A 275 6.05 -12.34 6.27
C GLU A 275 6.69 -11.22 5.42
N HIS A 276 5.97 -10.72 4.42
CA HIS A 276 6.51 -9.81 3.41
C HIS A 276 6.01 -8.37 3.52
N LEU A 277 4.88 -8.12 4.15
CA LEU A 277 4.33 -6.77 4.32
C LEU A 277 4.88 -6.13 5.60
N PRO A 278 5.11 -4.80 5.61
CA PRO A 278 5.48 -4.10 6.83
C PRO A 278 4.33 -4.21 7.85
N PRO A 279 4.61 -4.39 9.15
CA PRO A 279 3.59 -4.41 10.18
C PRO A 279 2.79 -3.10 10.16
N GLY A 280 1.49 -3.22 10.35
CA GLY A 280 0.58 -2.10 10.40
C GLY A 280 0.73 -1.32 11.70
N GLU A 281 0.46 -0.02 11.66
CA GLU A 281 0.48 0.86 12.83
C GLU A 281 -0.53 0.40 13.91
N ILE A 282 -1.56 -0.36 13.51
CA ILE A 282 -2.58 -0.92 14.40
C ILE A 282 -2.22 -2.34 14.90
N GLU A 283 -1.21 -3.01 14.31
CA GLU A 283 -0.85 -4.39 14.69
C GLU A 283 -0.06 -4.46 16.02
N ILE A 284 0.26 -3.30 16.62
CA ILE A 284 0.64 -3.13 18.05
C ILE A 284 -0.60 -2.80 18.91
N VAL A 285 -1.73 -3.46 18.67
CA VAL A 285 -2.90 -3.43 19.57
C VAL A 285 -3.40 -4.86 19.77
N VAL A 286 -2.91 -5.52 20.82
CA VAL A 286 -3.51 -6.76 21.32
C VAL A 286 -4.98 -6.45 21.67
N GLY A 287 -5.89 -7.24 21.12
CA GLY A 287 -7.25 -6.79 20.83
C GLY A 287 -8.17 -6.60 22.04
N ARG A 288 -8.17 -5.39 22.63
CA ARG A 288 -9.33 -4.68 23.21
C ARG A 288 -9.03 -3.18 23.25
N PRO A 289 -9.96 -2.28 22.89
CA PRO A 289 -9.78 -0.85 23.14
C PRO A 289 -9.74 -0.60 24.65
N ILE A 290 -8.64 -0.06 25.17
CA ILE A 290 -8.62 0.51 26.52
C ILE A 290 -9.39 1.84 26.46
N PRO A 291 -10.48 2.03 27.23
CA PRO A 291 -11.16 3.32 27.28
C PRO A 291 -10.23 4.37 27.90
N VAL A 292 -9.76 5.31 27.08
CA VAL A 292 -8.84 6.41 27.47
C VAL A 292 -9.57 7.72 27.82
N ALA A 293 -10.90 7.72 27.85
CA ALA A 293 -11.69 8.86 28.32
C ALA A 293 -11.70 8.89 29.86
N GLY A 294 -11.15 9.96 30.44
CA GLY A 294 -11.23 10.24 31.89
C GLY A 294 -10.26 9.45 32.78
N VAL A 295 -9.19 8.88 32.22
CA VAL A 295 -8.18 8.12 32.98
C VAL A 295 -6.91 8.96 33.15
N GLU A 296 -6.51 9.20 34.40
CA GLU A 296 -5.23 9.81 34.78
C GLU A 296 -4.04 9.10 34.12
N ARG A 297 -3.01 9.87 33.73
CA ARG A 297 -1.89 9.35 32.91
C ARG A 297 -1.21 8.14 33.55
N ASP A 298 -1.04 8.17 34.86
CA ASP A 298 -0.30 7.13 35.61
C ASP A 298 -1.12 5.86 35.82
N GLU A 299 -2.46 5.98 35.87
CA GLU A 299 -3.39 4.86 35.87
C GLU A 299 -3.41 4.15 34.51
N LEU A 300 -3.36 4.92 33.42
CA LEU A 300 -3.25 4.38 32.06
C LEU A 300 -1.93 3.61 31.87
N ILE A 301 -0.81 4.16 32.34
CA ILE A 301 0.51 3.51 32.28
C ILE A 301 0.49 2.20 33.08
N ARG A 302 -0.08 2.17 34.30
CA ARG A 302 -0.21 0.93 35.09
C ARG A 302 -1.01 -0.15 34.36
N ARG A 303 -2.15 0.21 33.76
CA ARG A 303 -3.03 -0.75 33.03
C ARG A 303 -2.34 -1.34 31.81
N VAL A 304 -1.66 -0.51 31.00
CA VAL A 304 -0.91 -0.97 29.83
C VAL A 304 0.23 -1.90 30.25
N ARG A 305 0.97 -1.58 31.31
CA ARG A 305 2.07 -2.41 31.83
C ARG A 305 1.62 -3.77 32.34
N ALA A 306 0.57 -3.83 33.16
CA ALA A 306 0.04 -5.09 33.68
C ALA A 306 -0.40 -6.03 32.55
N PHE A 307 -1.12 -5.48 31.56
CA PHE A 307 -1.57 -6.21 30.38
C PHE A 307 -0.43 -6.74 29.52
N LEU A 308 0.64 -5.95 29.30
CA LEU A 308 1.84 -6.41 28.59
C LEU A 308 2.55 -7.56 29.32
N LEU A 309 2.72 -7.48 30.64
CA LEU A 309 3.38 -8.54 31.42
C LEU A 309 2.61 -9.86 31.39
N GLU A 310 1.28 -9.81 31.36
CA GLU A 310 0.40 -10.97 31.26
C GLU A 310 0.45 -11.64 29.87
N HIS A 311 0.60 -10.86 28.79
CA HIS A 311 0.46 -11.33 27.40
C HIS A 311 1.78 -11.48 26.62
N LEU A 312 2.93 -11.06 27.18
CA LEU A 312 4.25 -11.31 26.59
C LEU A 312 4.56 -12.81 26.52
N PRO A 313 5.10 -13.35 25.40
CA PRO A 313 5.38 -14.77 25.26
C PRO A 313 6.44 -15.25 26.29
N PRO A 314 6.41 -16.52 26.75
CA PRO A 314 7.25 -16.99 27.86
C PRO A 314 8.76 -16.90 27.62
N GLY A 315 9.22 -16.84 26.35
CA GLY A 315 10.64 -16.78 25.99
C GLY A 315 11.28 -15.40 26.11
N GLU A 316 10.51 -14.32 26.26
CA GLU A 316 11.05 -12.94 26.30
C GLU A 316 11.36 -12.49 27.74
N VAL A 317 12.27 -13.21 28.40
CA VAL A 317 12.71 -12.91 29.78
C VAL A 317 13.28 -11.49 29.90
N GLU A 318 14.11 -11.06 28.93
CA GLU A 318 14.75 -9.75 28.94
C GLU A 318 13.74 -8.60 28.73
N THR A 319 12.76 -8.78 27.82
CA THR A 319 11.67 -7.81 27.61
C THR A 319 10.81 -7.68 28.88
N ARG A 320 10.42 -8.81 29.48
CA ARG A 320 9.68 -8.83 30.77
C ARG A 320 10.48 -8.13 31.88
N ARG A 321 11.80 -8.32 31.92
CA ARG A 321 12.70 -7.71 32.92
C ARG A 321 12.80 -6.19 32.75
N ARG A 322 12.92 -5.69 31.51
CA ARG A 322 12.91 -4.24 31.22
C ARG A 322 11.58 -3.58 31.58
N VAL A 323 10.46 -4.18 31.19
CA VAL A 323 9.10 -3.68 31.52
C VAL A 323 8.88 -3.65 33.04
N ALA A 324 9.49 -4.56 33.79
CA ALA A 324 9.46 -4.55 35.26
C ALA A 324 10.45 -3.56 35.90
N GLN A 325 11.64 -3.34 35.33
CA GLN A 325 12.64 -2.42 35.87
C GLN A 325 12.25 -0.94 35.71
N GLU A 326 11.60 -0.57 34.60
CA GLU A 326 11.05 0.77 34.38
C GLU A 326 9.80 1.09 35.24
N ALA A 327 9.45 0.20 36.18
CA ALA A 327 8.34 0.35 37.12
C ALA A 327 8.76 0.69 38.56
N THR A 328 10.04 1.05 38.76
CA THR A 328 10.61 1.55 40.03
C THR A 328 11.11 2.97 39.86
#